data_AF-A0A482UAR4-F1
#
_entry.id   AF-A0A482UAR4-F1
#
_cell.length_a   1.000
_cell.length_b   1.000
_cell.length_c   1.000
_cell.angle_alpha   90.00
_cell.angle_beta   90.00
_cell.angle_gamma   90.00
#
_symmetry.space_group_name_H-M   'P 1'
#
loop_
_entity.id
_entity.type
_entity.pdbx_description
1 polymer ?
#
loop_
_entity_poly.entity_id
_entity_poly.type
_entity_poly.pdbx_seq_one_letter_code
_entity_poly.pdbx_strand_id
1 'polypeptide(L)'
;MKGKLIGVYLVISLIFGTWGHFFGPYQHRGFFYNLGVGVTWPITIFKSDPELDGSSDQAFALSLNEMSRAYPAQALRINYAVGMVAMHIHAESDESVDGDQIRSMFTPDGKIPESMFSDIWQIHRLKEELKDRLDGMELDDLLDEAEEAKEELLELAEKRPARQKPEQVVSANAALATALLASNNEATSQSGEACYDAKLADFRTEMGEDAPVRYDMIEEWRGECGLPPSE
;
A
#
# COMPACT_ATOMS: atom_id res chain seq x y z
N MET A 1 -47.82 -29.90 -27.81
CA MET A 1 -46.82 -28.81 -27.65
C MET A 1 -45.70 -29.17 -26.68
N LYS A 2 -46.00 -29.69 -25.48
CA LYS A 2 -45.00 -30.10 -24.48
C LYS A 2 -43.90 -31.04 -25.00
N GLY A 3 -44.26 -32.06 -25.79
CA GLY A 3 -43.28 -32.98 -26.38
C GLY A 3 -42.30 -32.33 -27.37
N LYS A 4 -42.72 -31.30 -28.10
CA LYS A 4 -41.83 -30.54 -28.99
C LYS A 4 -40.82 -29.72 -28.19
N LEU A 5 -41.26 -29.07 -27.10
CA LEU A 5 -40.40 -28.34 -26.18
C LEU A 5 -39.35 -29.25 -25.53
N ILE A 6 -39.76 -30.42 -25.02
CA ILE A 6 -38.84 -31.39 -24.42
C ILE A 6 -37.84 -31.92 -25.48
N GLY A 7 -38.30 -32.19 -26.70
CA GLY A 7 -37.43 -32.62 -27.79
C GLY A 7 -36.36 -31.57 -28.13
N VAL A 8 -36.76 -30.30 -28.25
CA VAL A 8 -35.82 -29.19 -28.48
C VAL A 8 -34.82 -29.06 -27.33
N TYR A 9 -35.27 -29.17 -26.08
CA TYR A 9 -34.39 -29.10 -24.92
C TYR A 9 -33.31 -30.19 -24.96
N LEU A 10 -33.68 -31.45 -25.21
CA LEU A 10 -32.74 -32.57 -25.26
C LEU A 10 -31.74 -32.43 -26.43
N VAL A 11 -32.16 -31.88 -27.56
CA VAL A 11 -31.27 -31.59 -28.69
C VAL A 11 -30.22 -30.55 -28.28
N ILE A 12 -30.64 -29.45 -27.64
CA ILE A 12 -29.71 -28.42 -27.16
C ILE A 12 -28.76 -29.00 -26.12
N SER A 13 -29.26 -29.80 -25.16
CA SER A 13 -28.43 -30.47 -24.17
C SER A 13 -27.39 -31.41 -24.78
N LEU A 14 -27.75 -32.14 -25.84
CA LEU A 14 -26.81 -33.00 -26.56
C LEU A 14 -25.73 -32.16 -27.26
N ILE A 15 -26.10 -31.04 -27.88
CA ILE A 15 -25.15 -30.11 -28.51
C ILE A 15 -24.16 -29.57 -27.46
N PHE A 16 -24.66 -29.03 -26.34
CA PHE A 16 -23.83 -28.52 -25.24
C PHE A 16 -22.93 -29.59 -24.63
N GLY A 17 -23.47 -30.78 -24.38
CA GLY A 17 -22.68 -31.89 -23.82
C GLY A 17 -21.60 -32.38 -24.77
N THR A 18 -21.89 -32.43 -26.08
CA THR A 18 -20.89 -32.82 -27.09
C THR A 18 -19.82 -31.75 -27.23
N TRP A 19 -20.21 -30.47 -27.30
CA TRP A 19 -19.28 -29.35 -27.36
C TRP A 19 -18.38 -29.30 -26.12
N GLY A 20 -18.96 -29.42 -24.93
CA GLY A 20 -18.23 -29.44 -23.66
C GLY A 20 -17.26 -30.60 -23.53
N HIS A 21 -17.57 -31.75 -24.13
CA HIS A 21 -16.67 -32.91 -24.15
C HIS A 21 -15.40 -32.66 -24.99
N PHE A 22 -15.51 -31.96 -26.11
CA PHE A 22 -14.38 -31.71 -27.01
C PHE A 22 -13.63 -30.40 -26.73
N PHE A 23 -14.33 -29.37 -26.26
CA PHE A 23 -13.81 -28.00 -26.16
C PHE A 23 -14.02 -27.37 -24.78
N GLY A 24 -14.76 -28.02 -23.88
CA GLY A 24 -15.13 -27.44 -22.60
C GLY A 24 -14.08 -27.61 -21.49
N PRO A 25 -14.25 -26.89 -20.37
CA PRO A 25 -13.36 -26.99 -19.20
C PRO A 25 -13.34 -28.38 -18.57
N TYR A 26 -14.36 -29.21 -18.84
CA TYR A 26 -14.49 -30.59 -18.36
C TYR A 26 -14.12 -31.64 -19.41
N GLN A 27 -13.29 -31.31 -20.41
CA GLN A 27 -12.78 -32.24 -21.43
C GLN A 27 -12.12 -33.51 -20.84
N HIS A 28 -11.52 -33.40 -19.65
CA HIS A 28 -10.89 -34.52 -18.94
C HIS A 28 -11.89 -35.48 -18.28
N ARG A 29 -13.18 -35.13 -18.23
CA ARG A 29 -14.26 -35.97 -17.68
C ARG A 29 -14.94 -36.77 -18.80
N GLY A 30 -15.51 -37.92 -18.46
CA GLY A 30 -16.18 -38.79 -19.43
C GLY A 30 -17.38 -38.13 -20.14
N PHE A 31 -17.77 -38.66 -21.30
CA PHE A 31 -18.86 -38.13 -22.12
C PHE A 31 -20.18 -37.95 -21.34
N PHE A 32 -20.58 -38.93 -20.53
CA PHE A 32 -21.82 -38.85 -19.74
C PHE A 32 -21.82 -37.75 -18.68
N TYR A 33 -20.65 -37.40 -18.14
CA TYR A 33 -20.53 -36.26 -17.23
C TYR A 33 -20.83 -34.95 -17.97
N ASN A 34 -20.20 -34.76 -19.13
CA ASN A 34 -20.42 -33.60 -20.00
C ASN A 34 -21.87 -33.54 -20.52
N LEU A 35 -22.48 -34.69 -20.83
CA LEU A 35 -23.90 -34.78 -21.18
C LEU A 35 -24.80 -34.32 -20.02
N GLY A 36 -24.49 -34.72 -18.78
CA GLY A 36 -25.18 -34.25 -17.58
C GLY A 36 -25.09 -32.73 -17.41
N VAL A 37 -23.90 -32.16 -17.60
CA VAL A 37 -23.68 -30.69 -17.62
C VAL A 37 -24.52 -30.03 -18.73
N GLY A 38 -24.55 -30.63 -19.92
CA GLY A 38 -25.40 -30.18 -21.04
C GLY A 38 -26.90 -30.27 -20.76
N VAL A 39 -27.36 -31.25 -19.97
CA VAL A 39 -28.77 -31.28 -19.50
C VAL A 39 -29.06 -30.10 -18.59
N THR A 40 -28.09 -29.61 -17.85
CA THR A 40 -28.21 -28.39 -17.02
C THR A 40 -27.76 -27.12 -17.74
N TRP A 41 -27.71 -27.10 -19.09
CA TRP A 41 -27.18 -25.97 -19.85
C TRP A 41 -27.78 -24.59 -19.50
N PRO A 42 -29.09 -24.44 -19.17
CA PRO A 42 -29.60 -23.12 -18.82
C PRO A 42 -28.91 -22.61 -17.55
N ILE A 43 -28.70 -23.50 -16.57
CA ILE A 43 -28.00 -23.15 -15.34
C ILE A 43 -26.57 -22.75 -15.66
N THR A 44 -25.88 -23.42 -16.59
CA THR A 44 -24.50 -23.06 -16.94
C THR A 44 -24.37 -21.78 -17.76
N ILE A 45 -25.40 -21.39 -18.53
CA ILE A 45 -25.43 -20.11 -19.26
C ILE A 45 -25.82 -18.96 -18.31
N PHE A 46 -26.68 -19.24 -17.34
CA PHE A 46 -27.15 -18.26 -16.36
C PHE A 46 -26.48 -18.41 -14.99
N LYS A 47 -25.28 -19.00 -14.92
CA LYS A 47 -24.46 -18.82 -13.72
C LYS A 47 -24.01 -17.37 -13.77
N SER A 48 -24.58 -16.54 -12.91
CA SER A 48 -23.95 -15.28 -12.57
C SER A 48 -22.57 -15.65 -12.02
N ASP A 49 -21.52 -15.13 -12.65
CA ASP A 49 -20.21 -15.22 -12.06
C ASP A 49 -20.25 -14.52 -10.69
N PRO A 50 -19.45 -14.97 -9.71
CA PRO A 50 -19.47 -14.34 -8.39
C PRO A 50 -19.01 -12.89 -8.52
N GLU A 51 -19.90 -11.98 -8.15
CA GLU A 51 -19.67 -10.54 -8.11
C GLU A 51 -19.23 -10.12 -6.70
N LEU A 52 -18.43 -9.06 -6.60
CA LEU A 52 -18.11 -8.43 -5.32
C LEU A 52 -19.32 -7.65 -4.77
N ASP A 53 -19.59 -7.80 -3.47
CA ASP A 53 -20.69 -7.13 -2.79
C ASP A 53 -20.14 -6.09 -1.79
N GLY A 54 -20.16 -4.82 -2.17
CA GLY A 54 -19.69 -3.68 -1.40
C GLY A 54 -20.63 -3.22 -0.29
N SER A 55 -21.85 -3.79 -0.17
CA SER A 55 -22.90 -3.29 0.74
C SER A 55 -22.52 -3.32 2.23
N SER A 56 -21.57 -4.18 2.61
CA SER A 56 -21.02 -4.24 3.96
C SER A 56 -19.66 -4.92 3.97
N ASP A 57 -18.89 -4.71 5.04
CA ASP A 57 -17.59 -5.36 5.22
C ASP A 57 -17.65 -6.89 5.17
N GLN A 58 -18.72 -7.44 5.73
CA GLN A 58 -18.93 -8.88 5.76
C GLN A 58 -19.35 -9.41 4.38
N ALA A 59 -20.23 -8.70 3.68
CA ALA A 59 -20.65 -9.06 2.34
C ALA A 59 -19.46 -9.02 1.37
N PHE A 60 -18.61 -7.99 1.47
CA PHE A 60 -17.41 -7.85 0.65
C PHE A 60 -16.42 -8.98 0.91
N ALA A 61 -16.14 -9.29 2.18
CA ALA A 61 -15.25 -10.38 2.52
C ALA A 61 -15.77 -11.76 2.07
N LEU A 62 -17.09 -11.98 2.15
CA LEU A 62 -17.73 -13.23 1.73
C LEU A 62 -17.72 -13.39 0.22
N SER A 63 -18.11 -12.35 -0.53
CA SER A 63 -18.11 -12.33 -1.99
C SER A 63 -16.69 -12.48 -2.57
N LEU A 64 -15.69 -11.81 -2.00
CA LEU A 64 -14.29 -11.99 -2.39
C LEU A 64 -13.78 -13.42 -2.14
N ASN A 65 -14.20 -14.05 -1.03
CA ASN A 65 -13.89 -15.45 -0.74
C ASN A 65 -14.59 -16.39 -1.74
N GLU A 66 -15.85 -16.09 -2.07
CA GLU A 66 -16.63 -16.84 -3.05
C GLU A 66 -16.01 -16.78 -4.45
N MET A 67 -15.62 -15.58 -4.91
CA MET A 67 -14.88 -15.38 -6.15
C MET A 67 -13.56 -16.17 -6.15
N SER A 68 -12.77 -16.09 -5.09
CA SER A 68 -11.51 -16.84 -4.96
C SER A 68 -11.72 -18.37 -4.99
N ARG A 69 -12.84 -18.86 -4.45
CA ARG A 69 -13.20 -20.30 -4.48
C ARG A 69 -13.72 -20.74 -5.85
N ALA A 70 -14.41 -19.87 -6.57
CA ALA A 70 -14.87 -20.14 -7.92
C ALA A 70 -13.69 -20.25 -8.89
N TYR A 71 -12.64 -19.44 -8.68
CA TYR A 71 -11.45 -19.39 -9.54
C TYR A 71 -10.14 -19.67 -8.76
N PRO A 72 -9.92 -20.90 -8.26
CA PRO A 72 -8.77 -21.20 -7.39
C PRO A 72 -7.42 -21.02 -8.09
N ALA A 73 -7.35 -21.23 -9.41
CA ALA A 73 -6.14 -20.97 -10.20
C ALA A 73 -5.83 -19.47 -10.33
N GLN A 74 -6.80 -18.59 -10.05
CA GLN A 74 -6.70 -17.14 -10.16
C GLN A 74 -6.74 -16.44 -8.80
N ALA A 75 -6.83 -17.17 -7.69
CA ALA A 75 -6.92 -16.58 -6.34
C ALA A 75 -5.78 -15.58 -6.04
N LEU A 76 -4.57 -15.85 -6.52
CA LEU A 76 -3.45 -14.90 -6.39
C LEU A 76 -3.70 -13.61 -7.20
N ARG A 77 -4.25 -13.73 -8.41
CA ARG A 77 -4.57 -12.59 -9.29
C ARG A 77 -5.71 -11.76 -8.72
N ILE A 78 -6.73 -12.39 -8.14
CA ILE A 78 -7.83 -11.71 -7.46
C ILE A 78 -7.30 -10.86 -6.29
N ASN A 79 -6.47 -11.45 -5.42
CA ASN A 79 -5.86 -10.71 -4.31
C ASN A 79 -4.95 -9.57 -4.81
N TYR A 80 -4.19 -9.81 -5.89
CA TYR A 80 -3.40 -8.78 -6.53
C TYR A 80 -4.28 -7.63 -7.04
N ALA A 81 -5.38 -7.95 -7.72
CA ALA A 81 -6.27 -6.97 -8.31
C ALA A 81 -6.92 -6.06 -7.26
N VAL A 82 -7.52 -6.65 -6.22
CA VAL A 82 -8.07 -5.88 -5.08
C VAL A 82 -6.98 -5.03 -4.43
N GLY A 83 -5.77 -5.58 -4.28
CA GLY A 83 -4.62 -4.84 -3.74
C GLY A 83 -4.24 -3.64 -4.61
N MET A 84 -4.22 -3.78 -5.93
CA MET A 84 -3.89 -2.71 -6.88
C MET A 84 -4.88 -1.55 -6.79
N VAL A 85 -6.18 -1.87 -6.82
CA VAL A 85 -7.25 -0.86 -6.70
C VAL A 85 -7.15 -0.13 -5.35
N ALA A 86 -6.92 -0.89 -4.26
CA ALA A 86 -6.78 -0.30 -2.93
C ALA A 86 -5.55 0.61 -2.80
N MET A 87 -4.43 0.23 -3.40
CA MET A 87 -3.21 1.05 -3.45
C MET A 87 -3.41 2.32 -4.27
N HIS A 88 -4.15 2.23 -5.37
CA HIS A 88 -4.49 3.38 -6.19
C HIS A 88 -5.32 4.38 -5.39
N ILE A 89 -6.42 3.95 -4.78
CA ILE A 89 -7.26 4.77 -3.90
C ILE A 89 -6.42 5.42 -2.79
N HIS A 90 -5.54 4.65 -2.15
CA HIS A 90 -4.69 5.19 -1.10
C HIS A 90 -3.72 6.27 -1.63
N ALA A 91 -3.06 6.01 -2.76
CA ALA A 91 -2.12 6.95 -3.37
C ALA A 91 -2.82 8.23 -3.84
N GLU A 92 -4.03 8.15 -4.41
CA GLU A 92 -4.85 9.32 -4.76
C GLU A 92 -5.21 10.13 -3.52
N SER A 93 -5.53 9.44 -2.43
CA SER A 93 -6.00 10.06 -1.20
C SER A 93 -4.92 10.75 -0.36
N ASP A 94 -3.66 10.30 -0.47
CA ASP A 94 -2.53 10.78 0.29
C ASP A 94 -1.37 11.22 -0.63
N GLU A 95 -1.18 12.54 -0.75
CA GLU A 95 -0.06 13.15 -1.48
C GLU A 95 1.30 12.83 -0.86
N SER A 96 1.34 12.31 0.37
CA SER A 96 2.57 11.94 1.06
C SER A 96 3.22 10.66 0.51
N VAL A 97 2.44 9.85 -0.21
CA VAL A 97 2.92 8.63 -0.86
C VAL A 97 3.94 8.99 -1.94
N ASP A 98 5.15 8.50 -1.74
CA ASP A 98 6.30 8.81 -2.57
C ASP A 98 6.30 8.02 -3.90
N GLY A 99 6.75 8.66 -4.98
CA GLY A 99 6.82 8.03 -6.30
C GLY A 99 7.75 6.82 -6.34
N ASP A 100 8.85 6.82 -5.56
CA ASP A 100 9.74 5.66 -5.49
C ASP A 100 9.14 4.53 -4.66
N GLN A 101 8.34 4.85 -3.63
CA GLN A 101 7.55 3.83 -2.94
C GLN A 101 6.60 3.13 -3.91
N ILE A 102 5.86 3.88 -4.74
CA ILE A 102 4.96 3.32 -5.76
C ILE A 102 5.75 2.47 -6.77
N ARG A 103 6.83 2.99 -7.35
CA ARG A 103 7.69 2.24 -8.30
C ARG A 103 8.25 0.95 -7.70
N SER A 104 8.64 0.98 -6.42
CA SER A 104 9.23 -0.18 -5.76
C SER A 104 8.27 -1.38 -5.72
N MET A 105 6.95 -1.17 -5.70
CA MET A 105 5.95 -2.24 -5.70
C MET A 105 5.93 -3.07 -6.97
N PHE A 106 6.37 -2.49 -8.10
CA PHE A 106 6.37 -3.15 -9.40
C PHE A 106 7.69 -3.82 -9.75
N THR A 107 8.69 -3.71 -8.86
CA THR A 107 9.96 -4.41 -9.05
C THR A 107 9.84 -5.89 -8.66
N PRO A 108 10.62 -6.81 -9.27
CA PRO A 108 10.57 -8.24 -8.92
C PRO A 108 10.83 -8.55 -7.45
N ASP A 109 11.60 -7.67 -6.79
CA ASP A 109 11.94 -7.75 -5.37
C ASP A 109 11.06 -6.82 -4.50
N GLY A 110 10.08 -6.19 -5.15
CA GLY A 110 9.23 -5.15 -4.62
C GLY A 110 8.41 -5.65 -3.44
N LYS A 111 8.68 -5.11 -2.27
CA LYS A 111 7.84 -5.31 -1.09
C LYS A 111 6.86 -4.17 -1.01
N ILE A 112 5.58 -4.50 -0.99
CA ILE A 112 4.57 -3.52 -0.60
C ILE A 112 4.84 -3.15 0.87
N PRO A 113 5.00 -1.86 1.21
CA PRO A 113 5.23 -1.45 2.59
C PRO A 113 4.08 -1.94 3.47
N GLU A 114 4.41 -2.61 4.57
CA GLU A 114 3.40 -3.17 5.50
C GLU A 114 2.49 -2.08 6.08
N SER A 115 3.03 -0.87 6.28
CA SER A 115 2.26 0.30 6.71
C SER A 115 1.14 0.64 5.74
N MET A 116 1.41 0.59 4.44
CA MET A 116 0.46 0.98 3.40
C MET A 116 -0.74 0.02 3.33
N PHE A 117 -0.47 -1.29 3.45
CA PHE A 117 -1.55 -2.28 3.59
C PHE A 117 -2.36 -2.06 4.86
N SER A 118 -1.69 -1.76 5.98
CA SER A 118 -2.37 -1.49 7.24
C SER A 118 -3.29 -0.27 7.13
N ASP A 119 -2.79 0.81 6.54
CA ASP A 119 -3.48 2.10 6.43
C ASP A 119 -4.77 1.97 5.60
N ILE A 120 -4.73 1.24 4.48
CA ILE A 120 -5.91 0.93 3.67
C ILE A 120 -7.01 0.26 4.50
N TRP A 121 -6.66 -0.70 5.35
CA TRP A 121 -7.64 -1.45 6.14
C TRP A 121 -8.06 -0.76 7.43
N GLN A 122 -7.23 0.13 7.97
CA GLN A 122 -7.52 0.89 9.19
C GLN A 122 -8.27 2.19 8.92
N ILE A 123 -8.04 2.83 7.77
CA ILE A 123 -8.70 4.08 7.41
C ILE A 123 -10.08 3.75 6.83
N HIS A 124 -11.11 3.93 7.66
CA HIS A 124 -12.50 3.64 7.30
C HIS A 124 -12.92 4.26 5.95
N ARG A 125 -12.46 5.48 5.64
CA ARG A 125 -12.75 6.14 4.36
C ARG A 125 -12.25 5.33 3.15
N LEU A 126 -11.00 4.88 3.18
CA LEU A 126 -10.40 4.14 2.06
C LEU A 126 -11.08 2.78 1.87
N LYS A 127 -11.48 2.16 2.98
CA LYS A 127 -12.23 0.92 2.97
C LYS A 127 -13.62 1.07 2.33
N GLU A 128 -14.36 2.12 2.68
CA GLU A 128 -15.67 2.37 2.05
C GLU A 128 -15.51 2.67 0.56
N GLU A 129 -14.55 3.52 0.19
CA GLU A 129 -14.27 3.85 -1.21
C GLU A 129 -13.85 2.63 -2.04
N LEU A 130 -13.02 1.74 -1.47
CA LEU A 130 -12.65 0.48 -2.11
C LEU A 130 -13.85 -0.43 -2.34
N LYS A 131 -14.72 -0.59 -1.33
CA LYS A 131 -15.93 -1.42 -1.46
C LYS A 131 -16.88 -0.84 -2.50
N ASP A 132 -17.13 0.46 -2.46
CA ASP A 132 -18.02 1.15 -3.39
C ASP A 132 -17.49 1.06 -4.82
N ARG A 133 -16.17 1.19 -5.02
CA ARG A 133 -15.54 1.08 -6.34
C ARG A 133 -15.62 -0.35 -6.90
N LEU A 134 -15.49 -1.35 -6.04
CA LEU A 134 -15.50 -2.76 -6.44
C LEU A 134 -16.90 -3.41 -6.45
N ASP A 135 -17.93 -2.72 -5.96
CA ASP A 135 -19.29 -3.26 -5.86
C ASP A 135 -19.85 -3.63 -7.24
N GLY A 136 -20.35 -4.87 -7.36
CA GLY A 136 -20.88 -5.43 -8.60
C GLY A 136 -19.84 -5.84 -9.65
N MET A 137 -18.54 -5.77 -9.36
CA MET A 137 -17.51 -6.23 -10.30
C MET A 137 -17.42 -7.75 -10.36
N GLU A 138 -17.45 -8.29 -11.57
CA GLU A 138 -17.08 -9.67 -11.87
C GLU A 138 -15.56 -9.84 -11.90
N LEU A 139 -15.07 -11.08 -12.08
CA LEU A 139 -13.64 -11.34 -12.15
C LEU A 139 -12.95 -10.57 -13.28
N ASP A 140 -13.52 -10.59 -14.48
CA ASP A 140 -12.89 -9.96 -15.65
C ASP A 140 -12.85 -8.43 -15.46
N ASP A 141 -13.94 -7.82 -14.97
CA ASP A 141 -14.00 -6.40 -14.64
C ASP A 141 -12.98 -6.02 -13.55
N LEU A 142 -12.85 -6.84 -12.50
CA LEU A 142 -11.88 -6.63 -11.43
C LEU A 142 -10.43 -6.67 -11.95
N LEU A 143 -10.13 -7.57 -12.89
CA LEU A 143 -8.80 -7.67 -13.49
C LEU A 143 -8.50 -6.46 -14.39
N ASP A 144 -9.47 -6.03 -15.19
CA ASP A 144 -9.35 -4.85 -16.04
C ASP A 144 -9.18 -3.57 -15.19
N GLU A 145 -9.99 -3.40 -14.14
CA GLU A 145 -9.89 -2.30 -13.17
C GLU A 145 -8.51 -2.27 -12.49
N ALA A 146 -7.94 -3.43 -12.17
CA ALA A 146 -6.62 -3.51 -11.57
C ALA A 146 -5.49 -3.15 -12.56
N GLU A 147 -5.65 -3.46 -13.85
CA GLU A 147 -4.73 -3.02 -14.89
C GLU A 147 -4.80 -1.50 -15.08
N GLU A 148 -6.00 -0.91 -15.08
CA GLU A 148 -6.18 0.55 -15.12
C GLU A 148 -5.56 1.23 -13.88
N ALA A 149 -5.88 0.75 -12.67
CA ALA A 149 -5.32 1.25 -11.42
C ALA A 149 -3.78 1.18 -11.38
N LYS A 150 -3.20 0.15 -12.01
CA LYS A 150 -1.75 0.01 -12.15
C LYS A 150 -1.16 1.10 -13.03
N GLU A 151 -1.76 1.38 -14.17
CA GLU A 151 -1.31 2.42 -15.09
C GLU A 151 -1.39 3.79 -14.43
N GLU A 152 -2.50 4.08 -13.73
CA GLU A 152 -2.70 5.33 -12.98
C GLU A 152 -1.67 5.50 -11.85
N LEU A 153 -1.35 4.42 -11.12
CA LEU A 153 -0.29 4.42 -10.11
C LEU A 153 1.08 4.73 -10.72
N LEU A 154 1.42 4.16 -11.88
CA LEU A 154 2.68 4.45 -12.55
C LEU A 154 2.76 5.90 -13.01
N GLU A 155 1.66 6.45 -13.54
CA GLU A 155 1.59 7.88 -13.86
C GLU A 155 1.75 8.76 -12.62
N LEU A 156 1.09 8.41 -11.51
CA LEU A 156 1.23 9.12 -10.23
C LEU A 156 2.68 9.09 -9.75
N ALA A 157 3.37 7.95 -9.90
CA ALA A 157 4.77 7.80 -9.53
C ALA A 157 5.74 8.62 -10.39
N GLU A 158 5.37 8.89 -11.65
CA GLU A 158 6.12 9.82 -12.51
C GLU A 158 5.87 11.28 -12.14
N LYS A 159 4.62 11.63 -11.82
CA LYS A 159 4.22 12.99 -11.43
C LYS A 159 4.78 13.39 -10.07
N ARG A 160 4.94 12.44 -9.14
CA ARG A 160 5.44 12.68 -7.78
C ARG A 160 6.96 12.46 -7.73
N PRO A 161 7.78 13.54 -7.58
CA PRO A 161 9.22 13.37 -7.45
C PRO A 161 9.55 12.60 -6.17
N ALA A 162 10.59 11.78 -6.23
CA ALA A 162 11.14 11.10 -5.06
C ALA A 162 11.40 12.11 -3.94
N ARG A 163 10.74 11.96 -2.79
CA ARG A 163 11.11 12.69 -1.57
C ARG A 163 12.57 12.34 -1.30
N GLN A 164 13.43 13.36 -1.33
CA GLN A 164 14.82 13.21 -0.90
C GLN A 164 14.81 12.57 0.48
N LYS A 165 15.38 11.36 0.58
CA LYS A 165 15.60 10.70 1.87
C LYS A 165 16.20 11.73 2.84
N PRO A 166 15.73 11.81 4.08
CA PRO A 166 16.28 12.75 5.06
C PRO A 166 17.80 12.61 5.25
N GLU A 167 18.40 11.46 4.92
CA GLU A 167 19.85 11.26 4.87
C GLU A 167 20.60 12.15 3.85
N GLN A 168 20.00 12.49 2.70
CA GLN A 168 20.67 13.36 1.70
C GLN A 168 20.50 14.86 2.00
N VAL A 169 19.39 15.26 2.62
CA VAL A 169 19.19 16.64 3.07
C VAL A 169 20.17 16.98 4.20
N VAL A 170 20.49 16.03 5.06
CA VAL A 170 21.54 16.19 6.08
C VAL A 170 22.93 16.33 5.45
N SER A 171 23.25 15.60 4.37
CA SER A 171 24.56 15.70 3.70
C SER A 171 24.76 17.01 2.92
N ALA A 172 23.73 17.50 2.23
CA ALA A 172 23.79 18.78 1.52
C ALA A 172 23.82 19.97 2.51
N ASN A 173 23.03 19.90 3.58
CA ASN A 173 23.07 20.91 4.65
C ASN A 173 24.35 20.82 5.49
N ALA A 174 24.94 19.64 5.66
CA ALA A 174 26.26 19.48 6.30
C ALA A 174 27.38 20.05 5.44
N ALA A 175 27.34 19.88 4.11
CA ALA A 175 28.31 20.48 3.20
C ALA A 175 28.19 22.01 3.17
N LEU A 176 26.97 22.55 3.16
CA LEU A 176 26.72 23.99 3.26
C LEU A 176 27.10 24.54 4.65
N ALA A 177 26.81 23.81 5.73
CA ALA A 177 27.19 24.17 7.09
C ALA A 177 28.71 24.11 7.30
N THR A 178 29.41 23.17 6.68
CA THR A 178 30.88 23.07 6.75
C THR A 178 31.55 24.22 5.97
N ALA A 179 30.97 24.64 4.85
CA ALA A 179 31.42 25.81 4.11
C ALA A 179 31.19 27.13 4.88
N LEU A 180 30.09 27.25 5.65
CA LEU A 180 29.83 28.41 6.51
C LEU A 180 30.67 28.38 7.81
N LEU A 181 30.92 27.22 8.40
CA LEU A 181 31.73 27.05 9.63
C LEU A 181 33.22 27.37 9.38
N ALA A 182 33.74 27.08 8.19
CA ALA A 182 35.10 27.45 7.81
C ALA A 182 35.33 28.98 7.72
N SER A 183 34.26 29.77 7.55
CA SER A 183 34.35 31.24 7.49
C SER A 183 34.13 31.94 8.84
N ASN A 184 33.60 31.24 9.86
CA ASN A 184 33.21 31.85 11.14
C ASN A 184 34.05 31.38 12.36
N ASN A 185 34.88 30.35 12.21
CA ASN A 185 35.60 29.75 13.34
C ASN A 185 36.82 30.53 13.87
N GLU A 186 37.18 31.68 13.30
CA GLU A 186 38.16 32.57 13.94
C GLU A 186 37.51 33.60 14.89
N ALA A 187 36.19 33.77 14.88
CA ALA A 187 35.52 34.86 15.62
C ALA A 187 34.71 34.42 16.86
N THR A 188 34.30 33.15 16.98
CA THR A 188 33.32 32.70 18.00
C THR A 188 33.90 31.93 19.20
N SER A 189 35.14 31.42 19.16
CA SER A 189 35.66 30.67 20.32
C SER A 189 35.95 31.56 21.53
N GLN A 190 36.27 32.84 21.33
CA GLN A 190 36.56 33.77 22.43
C GLN A 190 35.32 34.27 23.18
N SER A 191 34.11 34.20 22.59
CA SER A 191 32.89 34.68 23.26
C SER A 191 32.21 33.61 24.12
N GLY A 192 32.34 32.33 23.74
CA GLY A 192 31.70 31.22 24.47
C GLY A 192 32.36 30.92 25.80
N GLU A 193 33.69 30.93 25.85
CA GLU A 193 34.44 30.69 27.10
C GLU A 193 34.17 31.80 28.14
N ALA A 194 34.16 33.06 27.71
CA ALA A 194 33.84 34.20 28.59
C ALA A 194 32.40 34.15 29.15
N CYS A 195 31.45 33.64 28.36
CA CYS A 195 30.06 33.43 28.82
C CYS A 195 29.97 32.34 29.90
N TYR A 196 30.68 31.22 29.71
CA TYR A 196 30.67 30.11 30.64
C TYR A 196 31.32 30.49 31.98
N ASP A 197 32.45 31.19 31.92
CA ASP A 197 33.15 31.65 33.12
C ASP A 197 32.31 32.63 33.96
N ALA A 198 31.53 33.50 33.30
CA ALA A 198 30.61 34.42 33.99
C ALA A 198 29.51 33.66 34.76
N LYS A 199 28.87 32.66 34.14
CA LYS A 199 27.85 31.83 34.79
C LYS A 199 28.40 31.02 35.96
N LEU A 200 29.61 30.48 35.81
CA LEU A 200 30.28 29.76 36.89
C LEU A 200 30.61 30.67 38.07
N ALA A 201 31.02 31.91 37.81
CA ALA A 201 31.29 32.92 38.85
C ALA A 201 30.01 33.34 39.59
N ASP A 202 28.90 33.56 38.87
CA ASP A 202 27.60 33.89 39.48
C ASP A 202 27.13 32.76 40.41
N PHE A 203 27.20 31.51 39.96
CA PHE A 203 26.81 30.36 40.78
C PHE A 203 27.63 30.24 42.07
N ARG A 204 28.95 30.43 42.00
CA ARG A 204 29.84 30.39 43.18
C ARG A 204 29.59 31.55 44.15
N THR A 205 29.17 32.70 43.63
CA THR A 205 28.80 33.84 44.47
C THR A 205 27.54 33.55 45.28
N GLU A 206 26.57 32.85 44.69
CA GLU A 206 25.30 32.51 45.35
C GLU A 206 25.41 31.30 46.29
N MET A 207 26.16 30.28 45.89
CA MET A 207 26.17 28.97 46.55
C MET A 207 27.42 28.71 47.41
N GLY A 208 28.43 29.59 47.32
CA GLY A 208 29.74 29.47 47.97
C GLY A 208 30.83 28.95 47.02
N GLU A 209 32.08 29.36 47.23
CA GLU A 209 33.20 29.02 46.34
C GLU A 209 33.42 27.50 46.19
N ASP A 210 33.14 26.74 47.24
CA ASP A 210 33.30 25.28 47.29
C ASP A 210 32.03 24.48 46.91
N ALA A 211 31.00 25.15 46.41
CA ALA A 211 29.76 24.48 46.03
C ALA A 211 30.00 23.52 44.84
N PRO A 212 29.60 22.23 44.93
CA PRO A 212 29.76 21.30 43.84
C PRO A 212 28.79 21.64 42.69
N VAL A 213 29.35 21.85 41.49
CA VAL A 213 28.56 22.03 40.26
C VAL A 213 28.21 20.67 39.70
N ARG A 214 26.93 20.43 39.45
CA ARG A 214 26.47 19.16 38.85
C ARG A 214 26.75 19.14 37.36
N TYR A 215 26.98 17.93 36.83
CA TYR A 215 27.29 17.73 35.41
C TYR A 215 26.20 18.22 34.46
N ASP A 216 24.92 18.04 34.82
CA ASP A 216 23.78 18.52 34.02
C ASP A 216 23.77 20.05 33.87
N MET A 217 24.17 20.78 34.92
CA MET A 217 24.29 22.24 34.86
C MET A 217 25.46 22.69 34.00
N ILE A 218 26.57 21.94 33.99
CA ILE A 218 27.73 22.23 33.15
C ILE A 218 27.34 22.11 31.67
N GLU A 219 26.68 21.03 31.30
CA GLU A 219 26.24 20.79 29.92
C GLU A 219 25.19 21.82 29.47
N GLU A 220 24.26 22.19 30.36
CA GLU A 220 23.28 23.25 30.11
C GLU A 220 23.97 24.60 29.83
N TRP A 221 24.89 25.03 30.69
CA TRP A 221 25.60 26.31 30.51
C TRP A 221 26.52 26.32 29.29
N ARG A 222 27.19 25.20 28.99
CA ARG A 222 27.99 25.07 27.76
C ARG A 222 27.12 25.19 26.52
N GLY A 223 25.94 24.57 26.52
CA GLY A 223 24.94 24.72 25.46
C GLY A 223 24.47 26.17 25.28
N GLU A 224 24.13 26.85 26.38
CA GLU A 224 23.72 28.26 26.36
C GLU A 224 24.83 29.20 25.87
N CYS A 225 26.09 28.88 26.17
CA CYS A 225 27.25 29.67 25.76
C CYS A 225 27.86 29.24 24.40
N GLY A 226 27.22 28.31 23.69
CA GLY A 226 27.68 27.85 22.38
C GLY A 226 29.00 27.07 22.41
N LEU A 227 29.37 26.51 23.56
CA LEU A 227 30.52 25.63 23.72
C LEU A 227 30.14 24.17 23.39
N PRO A 228 31.06 23.37 22.82
CA PRO A 228 30.83 21.95 22.61
C PRO A 228 30.67 21.21 23.97
N PRO A 229 30.04 20.04 23.99
CA PRO A 229 29.88 19.23 25.22
C PRO A 229 31.24 18.88 25.85
N SER A 230 31.27 18.64 27.16
CA SER A 230 32.49 18.20 27.84
C SER A 230 32.79 16.74 27.50
N GLU A 231 34.03 16.44 27.07
CA GLU A 231 34.50 15.07 26.84
C GLU A 231 34.81 14.32 28.14
#